data_AF-A0A9R0F177-F1
#
_entry.id   AF-A0A9R0F177-F1
#
_cell.length_a   1.000
_cell.length_b   1.000
_cell.length_c   1.000
_cell.angle_alpha   90.00
_cell.angle_beta   90.00
_cell.angle_gamma   90.00
#
_symmetry.space_group_name_H-M   'P 1'
#
loop_
_entity.id
_entity.type
_entity.pdbx_description
1 polymer ?
#
loop_
_entity_poly.entity_id
_entity_poly.type
_entity_poly.pdbx_seq_one_letter_code
_entity_poly.pdbx_strand_id
1 'polypeptide(L)'
;MFRNILYYDLNNTLCYLCKCSNISPPSSGRALCCGLSLFSVVLRRLRACLAAPQWPAPPAPHHHAPAHTDDTNEFHRLWSALQFLYCIPVGDTQFTVEELFGEGLHWAGCTIIALLGQQRRFEALDFCYHILRVQRVDGKDESVKGIPLKRMVDRIRRFQVLNSQIFGVLARHLAADEERAGVEHVRCFPPPSAPIHQIN
;
A
#
# COMPACT_ATOMS: atom_id res chain seq x y z
N MET A 1 -16.87 27.71 -19.83
CA MET A 1 -17.83 26.61 -20.04
C MET A 1 -17.04 25.42 -20.61
N PHE A 2 -16.72 24.43 -19.78
CA PHE A 2 -15.92 23.27 -20.21
C PHE A 2 -16.80 22.34 -21.05
N ARG A 3 -16.43 22.11 -22.31
CA ARG A 3 -17.00 21.03 -23.13
C ARG A 3 -16.06 19.85 -23.08
N ASN A 4 -16.49 18.77 -22.41
CA ASN A 4 -15.83 17.48 -22.50
C ASN A 4 -16.18 16.87 -23.87
N ILE A 5 -15.19 16.62 -24.72
CA ILE A 5 -15.36 15.82 -25.93
C ILE A 5 -14.66 14.49 -25.65
N LEU A 6 -15.42 13.40 -25.65
CA LEU A 6 -14.92 12.05 -25.54
C LEU A 6 -14.46 11.58 -26.92
N TYR A 7 -13.26 11.01 -27.02
CA TYR A 7 -12.84 10.25 -28.20
C TYR A 7 -12.22 8.93 -27.75
N TYR A 8 -12.48 7.89 -28.55
CA TYR A 8 -11.83 6.59 -28.44
C TYR A 8 -10.62 6.58 -29.39
N ASP A 9 -9.48 6.14 -28.89
CA ASP A 9 -8.29 5.89 -29.73
C ASP A 9 -8.44 4.55 -30.50
N LEU A 10 -7.58 4.30 -31.49
CA LEU A 10 -7.54 3.11 -32.36
C LEU A 10 -7.47 1.77 -31.60
N ASN A 11 -7.09 1.78 -30.31
CA ASN A 11 -7.10 0.62 -29.40
C ASN A 11 -8.28 0.61 -28.41
N ASN A 12 -9.35 1.36 -28.69
CA ASN A 12 -10.59 1.43 -27.93
C ASN A 12 -10.43 1.80 -26.44
N THR A 13 -9.40 2.60 -26.11
CA THR A 13 -9.16 3.12 -24.76
C THR A 13 -9.72 4.54 -24.66
N LEU A 14 -10.44 4.82 -23.57
CA LEU A 14 -11.04 6.14 -23.28
C LEU A 14 -9.94 7.11 -22.85
N CYS A 15 -9.59 8.05 -23.73
CA CYS A 15 -8.55 9.05 -23.48
C CYS A 15 -9.17 10.45 -23.32
N TYR A 16 -8.90 11.11 -22.20
CA TYR A 16 -9.31 12.50 -21.96
C TYR A 16 -8.26 13.45 -22.53
N LEU A 17 -8.55 14.08 -23.66
CA LEU A 17 -7.75 15.17 -24.21
C LEU A 17 -8.30 16.50 -23.70
N CYS A 18 -7.65 17.09 -22.70
CA CYS A 18 -7.92 18.47 -22.29
C CYS A 18 -7.35 19.40 -23.36
N LYS A 19 -8.17 19.75 -24.37
CA LYS A 19 -7.82 20.73 -25.38
C LYS A 19 -8.01 22.13 -24.79
N CYS A 20 -6.92 22.78 -24.39
CA CYS A 20 -6.93 24.22 -24.09
C CYS A 20 -7.14 24.99 -25.40
N SER A 21 -8.39 25.29 -25.74
CA SER A 21 -8.69 26.16 -26.87
C SER A 21 -8.38 27.62 -26.52
N ASN A 22 -7.41 28.19 -27.24
CA ASN A 22 -7.23 29.62 -27.57
C ASN A 22 -7.58 30.66 -26.49
N ILE A 23 -6.62 31.00 -25.66
CA ILE A 23 -6.53 32.31 -25.00
C ILE A 23 -5.08 32.81 -25.14
N SER A 24 -4.92 33.94 -25.83
CA SER A 24 -3.68 34.74 -25.92
C SER A 24 -3.11 35.07 -24.54
N PRO A 25 -1.79 35.23 -24.39
CA PRO A 25 -1.13 35.07 -23.10
C PRO A 25 -1.36 36.28 -22.19
N PRO A 26 -1.71 36.09 -20.90
CA PRO A 26 -1.29 37.00 -19.87
C PRO A 26 -0.02 36.45 -19.21
N SER A 27 0.94 37.34 -19.06
CA SER A 27 2.10 37.26 -18.17
C SER A 27 1.82 36.47 -16.88
N SER A 28 2.73 35.54 -16.57
CA SER A 28 2.98 35.02 -15.21
C SER A 28 1.95 34.04 -14.63
N GLY A 29 1.70 32.90 -15.28
CA GLY A 29 0.95 31.80 -14.68
C GLY A 29 1.52 30.43 -15.07
N ARG A 30 2.42 29.85 -14.27
CA ARG A 30 2.83 28.46 -14.46
C ARG A 30 1.65 27.56 -14.09
N ALA A 31 1.00 26.95 -15.09
CA ALA A 31 0.02 25.90 -14.85
C ALA A 31 0.72 24.68 -14.20
N LEU A 32 0.09 24.07 -13.20
CA LEU A 32 0.59 22.88 -12.50
C LEU A 32 0.82 21.66 -13.44
N CYS A 33 0.36 21.74 -14.68
CA CYS A 33 0.45 20.71 -15.71
C CYS A 33 1.89 20.39 -16.18
N CYS A 34 2.91 21.15 -15.76
CA CYS A 34 4.31 20.97 -16.19
C CYS A 34 5.06 19.81 -15.49
N GLY A 35 4.37 18.77 -15.01
CA GLY A 35 5.01 17.61 -14.35
C GLY A 35 5.11 17.70 -12.81
N LEU A 36 4.28 18.53 -12.17
CA LEU A 36 4.18 18.61 -10.71
C LEU A 36 2.88 17.96 -10.24
N SER A 37 2.98 16.83 -9.54
CA SER A 37 1.84 16.21 -8.85
C SER A 37 1.70 16.81 -7.45
N LEU A 38 0.61 17.54 -7.20
CA LEU A 38 0.25 18.01 -5.85
C LEU A 38 0.11 16.84 -4.87
N PHE A 39 -0.38 15.70 -5.36
CA PHE A 39 -0.53 14.49 -4.55
C PHE A 39 0.81 13.95 -4.06
N SER A 40 1.84 13.91 -4.92
CA SER A 40 3.20 13.52 -4.50
C SER A 40 3.77 14.47 -3.45
N VAL A 41 3.48 15.77 -3.54
CA VAL A 41 3.88 16.76 -2.51
C VAL A 41 3.20 16.48 -1.17
N VAL A 42 1.90 16.17 -1.18
CA VAL A 42 1.15 15.80 0.03
C VAL A 42 1.71 14.54 0.66
N LEU A 43 1.96 13.48 -0.13
CA LEU A 43 2.55 12.23 0.35
C LEU A 43 3.91 12.45 1.01
N ARG A 44 4.76 13.30 0.43
CA ARG A 44 6.07 13.64 0.99
C ARG A 44 5.94 14.35 2.34
N ARG A 45 5.01 15.30 2.46
CA ARG A 45 4.72 15.98 3.73
C ARG A 45 4.20 15.02 4.79
N LEU A 46 3.31 14.10 4.41
CA LEU A 46 2.83 13.06 5.31
C LEU A 46 3.97 12.14 5.79
N ARG A 47 4.89 11.76 4.90
CA ARG A 47 6.08 10.97 5.26
C ARG A 47 6.91 11.66 6.35
N ALA A 48 7.08 12.98 6.25
CA ALA A 48 7.79 13.76 7.26
C ALA A 48 7.08 13.73 8.63
N CYS A 49 5.74 13.74 8.66
CA CYS A 49 4.97 13.59 9.91
C CYS A 49 5.11 12.21 10.56
N LEU A 50 5.43 11.18 9.77
CA LEU A 50 5.61 9.81 10.23
C LEU A 50 7.04 9.51 10.72
N ALA A 51 7.97 10.47 10.64
CA ALA A 51 9.35 10.32 11.12
C ALA A 51 9.49 10.36 12.66
N ALA A 52 8.38 10.55 13.38
CA ALA A 52 8.36 10.60 14.84
C ALA A 52 8.62 9.19 15.45
N PRO A 53 9.27 9.12 16.63
CA PRO A 53 9.80 7.87 17.20
C PRO A 53 8.74 6.82 17.57
N GLN A 54 7.45 7.19 17.60
CA GLN A 54 6.35 6.26 17.87
C GLN A 54 6.00 5.31 16.71
N TRP A 55 6.55 5.54 15.52
CA TRP A 55 6.43 4.61 14.38
C TRP A 55 7.76 3.89 14.25
N PRO A 56 7.93 2.68 14.84
CA PRO A 56 9.21 2.01 14.85
C PRO A 56 9.67 1.82 13.41
N ALA A 57 10.70 2.56 13.04
CA ALA A 57 11.54 2.17 11.93
C ALA A 57 12.14 0.81 12.33
N PRO A 58 12.35 -0.12 11.39
CA PRO A 58 13.06 -1.34 11.69
C PRO A 58 14.36 -0.97 12.43
N PRO A 59 14.63 -1.54 13.63
CA PRO A 59 15.88 -1.26 14.32
C PRO A 59 17.03 -1.52 13.35
N ALA A 60 18.07 -0.67 13.40
CA ALA A 60 19.26 -0.87 12.61
C ALA A 60 19.70 -2.34 12.80
N PRO A 61 19.70 -3.16 11.75
CA PRO A 61 19.81 -4.60 11.91
C PRO A 61 21.16 -4.90 12.56
N HIS A 62 21.12 -5.37 13.80
CA HIS A 62 22.28 -5.86 14.52
C HIS A 62 23.03 -6.83 13.62
N HIS A 63 24.35 -6.70 13.57
CA HIS A 63 25.25 -7.23 12.53
C HIS A 63 25.14 -8.73 12.19
N HIS A 64 24.32 -9.53 12.89
CA HIS A 64 24.22 -10.98 12.70
C HIS A 64 22.82 -11.60 12.85
N ALA A 65 21.73 -10.84 12.97
CA ALA A 65 20.39 -11.41 13.18
C ALA A 65 19.48 -11.18 11.95
N PRO A 66 18.82 -12.23 11.41
CA PRO A 66 17.67 -12.04 10.54
C PRO A 66 16.66 -11.16 11.27
N ALA A 67 16.04 -10.20 10.57
CA ALA A 67 14.95 -9.41 11.12
C ALA A 67 13.92 -10.39 11.70
N HIS A 68 13.67 -10.33 13.02
CA HIS A 68 12.81 -11.28 13.70
C HIS A 68 11.40 -11.12 13.11
N THR A 69 10.94 -12.12 12.35
CA THR A 69 9.64 -12.09 11.65
C THR A 69 8.42 -12.03 12.57
N ASP A 70 8.64 -12.06 13.88
CA ASP A 70 7.62 -12.05 14.92
C ASP A 70 7.58 -10.74 15.71
N ASP A 71 8.46 -9.78 15.38
CA ASP A 71 8.39 -8.43 15.95
C ASP A 71 7.11 -7.73 15.46
N THR A 72 6.12 -7.60 16.35
CA THR A 72 4.84 -6.94 16.09
C THR A 72 4.90 -5.42 16.16
N ASN A 73 6.09 -4.83 16.22
CA ASN A 73 6.29 -3.40 16.45
C ASN A 73 6.07 -2.54 15.19
N GLU A 74 5.74 -3.14 14.06
CA GLU A 74 5.54 -2.42 12.81
C GLU A 74 4.06 -2.08 12.57
N PHE A 75 3.80 -0.90 12.01
CA PHE A 75 2.44 -0.45 11.72
C PHE A 75 1.64 -1.45 10.87
N HIS A 76 2.26 -2.10 9.89
CA HIS A 76 1.55 -3.08 9.06
C HIS A 76 0.99 -4.27 9.86
N ARG A 77 1.59 -4.63 11.00
CA ARG A 77 1.07 -5.69 11.89
C ARG A 77 -0.18 -5.22 12.62
N LEU A 78 -0.17 -3.99 13.13
CA LEU A 78 -1.37 -3.34 13.69
C LEU A 78 -2.47 -3.25 12.63
N TRP A 79 -2.12 -2.81 11.41
CA TRP A 79 -3.09 -2.72 10.31
C TRP A 79 -3.66 -4.09 9.93
N SER A 80 -2.85 -5.15 9.93
CA SER A 80 -3.32 -6.52 9.70
C SER A 80 -4.34 -6.96 10.75
N ALA A 81 -4.14 -6.58 12.02
CA ALA A 81 -5.10 -6.86 13.10
C ALA A 81 -6.41 -6.07 12.93
N LEU A 82 -6.33 -4.80 12.53
CA LEU A 82 -7.52 -4.01 12.18
C LEU A 82 -8.25 -4.62 10.98
N GLN A 83 -7.51 -5.05 9.96
CA GLN A 83 -8.05 -5.75 8.79
C GLN A 83 -8.78 -7.03 9.16
N PHE A 84 -8.20 -7.81 10.06
CA PHE A 84 -8.87 -8.96 10.62
C PHE A 84 -10.21 -8.59 11.23
N LEU A 85 -10.27 -7.54 12.07
CA LEU A 85 -11.50 -7.10 12.72
C LEU A 85 -12.58 -6.67 11.72
N TYR A 86 -12.28 -5.81 10.76
CA TYR A 86 -13.29 -5.33 9.80
C TYR A 86 -13.65 -6.33 8.69
N CYS A 87 -12.86 -7.40 8.54
CA CYS A 87 -13.22 -8.53 7.68
C CYS A 87 -14.24 -9.48 8.34
N ILE A 88 -14.42 -9.42 9.67
CA ILE A 88 -15.44 -10.24 10.36
C ILE A 88 -16.83 -9.80 9.86
N PRO A 89 -17.63 -10.73 9.30
CA PRO A 89 -19.00 -10.45 8.91
C PRO A 89 -19.84 -10.03 10.12
N VAL A 90 -20.56 -8.93 9.97
CA VAL A 90 -21.53 -8.45 10.96
C VAL A 90 -22.94 -8.97 10.64
N GLY A 91 -23.83 -8.93 11.63
CA GLY A 91 -25.24 -9.28 11.46
C GLY A 91 -26.01 -8.23 10.65
N ASP A 92 -27.19 -8.59 10.16
CA ASP A 92 -27.96 -7.77 9.20
C ASP A 92 -28.44 -6.42 9.75
N THR A 93 -28.41 -6.23 11.07
CA THR A 93 -28.81 -4.99 11.76
C THR A 93 -27.63 -4.06 12.09
N GLN A 94 -26.40 -4.48 11.76
CA GLN A 94 -25.19 -3.74 12.08
C GLN A 94 -24.56 -3.15 10.81
N PHE A 95 -24.04 -1.93 10.91
CA PHE A 95 -23.31 -1.31 9.82
C PHE A 95 -21.93 -1.96 9.65
N THR A 96 -21.57 -2.18 8.40
CA THR A 96 -20.24 -2.59 7.99
C THR A 96 -19.27 -1.40 7.99
N VAL A 97 -17.97 -1.69 8.00
CA VAL A 97 -16.94 -0.64 8.00
C VAL A 97 -16.95 0.18 6.72
N GLU A 98 -17.26 -0.44 5.59
CA GLU A 98 -17.42 0.24 4.30
C GLU A 98 -18.64 1.18 4.27
N GLU A 99 -19.72 0.89 5.01
CA GLU A 99 -20.86 1.81 5.15
C GLU A 99 -20.54 3.01 6.04
N LEU A 100 -19.73 2.80 7.10
CA LEU A 100 -19.39 3.84 8.07
C LEU A 100 -18.27 4.77 7.58
N PHE A 101 -17.26 4.23 6.92
CA PHE A 101 -16.01 4.96 6.59
C PHE A 101 -15.67 4.97 5.09
N GLY A 102 -16.43 4.25 4.26
CA GLY A 102 -16.13 4.08 2.84
C GLY A 102 -14.74 3.50 2.58
N GLU A 103 -14.14 3.90 1.46
CA GLU A 103 -12.77 3.50 1.11
C GLU A 103 -11.70 4.34 1.84
N GLY A 104 -12.09 5.46 2.46
CA GLY A 104 -11.15 6.41 3.08
C GLY A 104 -10.29 5.78 4.17
N LEU A 105 -10.85 4.83 4.92
CA LEU A 105 -10.11 4.06 5.92
C LEU A 105 -8.96 3.26 5.28
N HIS A 106 -9.22 2.58 4.16
CA HIS A 106 -8.22 1.78 3.44
C HIS A 106 -7.17 2.68 2.79
N TRP A 107 -7.58 3.82 2.22
CA TRP A 107 -6.66 4.83 1.71
C TRP A 107 -5.71 5.33 2.78
N ALA A 108 -6.21 5.62 3.99
CA ALA A 108 -5.39 6.05 5.11
C ALA A 108 -4.37 4.98 5.53
N GLY A 109 -4.81 3.76 5.81
CA GLY A 109 -3.94 2.68 6.25
C GLY A 109 -2.90 2.28 5.21
N CYS A 110 -3.31 2.10 3.96
CA CYS A 110 -2.39 1.77 2.87
C CYS A 110 -1.39 2.91 2.61
N THR A 111 -1.80 4.17 2.77
CA THR A 111 -0.88 5.31 2.65
C THR A 111 0.21 5.24 3.72
N ILE A 112 -0.14 5.02 4.99
CA ILE A 112 0.86 4.91 6.07
C ILE A 112 1.80 3.73 5.81
N ILE A 113 1.26 2.56 5.45
CA ILE A 113 2.06 1.37 5.11
C ILE A 113 3.05 1.67 3.96
N ALA A 114 2.58 2.33 2.90
CA ALA A 114 3.41 2.68 1.75
C ALA A 114 4.51 3.68 2.13
N LEU A 115 4.17 4.73 2.89
CA LEU A 115 5.13 5.76 3.30
C LEU A 115 6.21 5.25 4.27
N LEU A 116 5.88 4.23 5.08
CA LEU A 116 6.84 3.54 5.95
C LEU A 116 7.65 2.44 5.23
N GLY A 117 7.43 2.21 3.93
CA GLY A 117 8.11 1.14 3.18
C GLY A 117 7.76 -0.26 3.70
N GLN A 118 6.55 -0.45 4.22
CA GLN A 118 6.12 -1.71 4.84
C GLN A 118 5.23 -2.58 3.93
N GLN A 119 4.89 -2.13 2.72
CA GLN A 119 3.95 -2.83 1.83
C GLN A 119 4.31 -4.29 1.56
N ARG A 120 5.55 -4.59 1.14
CA ARG A 120 5.94 -5.98 0.81
C ARG A 120 5.82 -6.92 2.01
N ARG A 121 6.09 -6.40 3.21
CA ARG A 121 5.96 -7.16 4.46
C ARG A 121 4.51 -7.35 4.85
N PHE A 122 3.68 -6.32 4.68
CA PHE A 122 2.23 -6.43 4.82
C PHE A 122 1.66 -7.53 3.92
N GLU A 123 1.94 -7.51 2.62
CA GLU A 123 1.42 -8.51 1.67
C GLU A 123 1.87 -9.95 1.99
N ALA A 124 3.07 -10.11 2.53
CA ALA A 124 3.59 -11.41 2.95
C ALA A 124 2.94 -11.90 4.26
N LEU A 125 2.84 -11.02 5.27
CA LEU A 125 2.58 -11.37 6.67
C LEU A 125 1.17 -11.03 7.17
N ASP A 126 0.30 -10.45 6.33
CA ASP A 126 -1.08 -10.13 6.72
C ASP A 126 -1.90 -11.39 7.06
N PHE A 127 -2.61 -11.32 8.19
CA PHE A 127 -3.39 -12.43 8.73
C PHE A 127 -4.53 -12.84 7.79
N CYS A 128 -5.25 -11.85 7.24
CA CYS A 128 -6.37 -12.09 6.36
C CYS A 128 -5.93 -12.73 5.04
N TYR A 129 -4.84 -12.25 4.45
CA TYR A 129 -4.30 -12.80 3.21
C TYR A 129 -3.82 -14.24 3.43
N HIS A 130 -3.26 -14.54 4.60
CA HIS A 130 -2.93 -15.91 4.98
C HIS A 130 -4.18 -16.80 5.08
N ILE A 131 -5.24 -16.36 5.79
CA ILE A 131 -6.51 -17.09 5.89
C ILE A 131 -7.11 -17.37 4.50
N LEU A 132 -7.15 -16.36 3.62
CA LEU A 132 -7.63 -16.52 2.24
C LEU A 132 -6.79 -17.54 1.45
N ARG A 133 -5.47 -17.52 1.60
CA ARG A 133 -4.58 -18.49 0.93
C ARG A 133 -4.84 -19.92 1.41
N VAL A 134 -4.97 -20.14 2.72
CA VAL A 134 -5.25 -21.45 3.30
C VAL A 134 -6.63 -21.95 2.89
N GLN A 135 -7.67 -21.12 3.00
CA GLN A 135 -9.03 -21.52 2.63
C GLN A 135 -9.15 -21.89 1.14
N ARG A 136 -8.41 -21.22 0.24
CA ARG A 136 -8.38 -21.59 -1.19
C ARG A 136 -7.81 -22.98 -1.46
N VAL A 137 -6.91 -23.46 -0.60
CA VAL A 137 -6.32 -24.80 -0.72
C VAL A 137 -7.25 -25.84 -0.09
N ASP A 138 -7.75 -25.56 1.12
CA ASP A 138 -8.53 -26.54 1.89
C ASP A 138 -10.00 -26.62 1.45
N GLY A 139 -10.56 -25.55 0.87
CA GLY A 139 -11.95 -25.47 0.43
C GLY A 139 -13.00 -25.52 1.54
N LYS A 140 -12.58 -25.39 2.81
CA LYS A 140 -13.48 -25.48 3.97
C LYS A 140 -14.28 -24.20 4.16
N ASP A 141 -15.58 -24.35 4.39
CA ASP A 141 -16.56 -23.26 4.58
C ASP A 141 -17.24 -23.32 5.96
N GLU A 142 -16.54 -23.84 6.97
CA GLU A 142 -17.07 -24.04 8.32
C GLU A 142 -17.37 -22.73 9.07
N SER A 143 -18.19 -22.80 10.12
CA SER A 143 -18.38 -21.70 11.06
C SER A 143 -17.43 -21.84 12.23
N VAL A 144 -16.55 -20.86 12.42
CA VAL A 144 -15.54 -20.87 13.51
C VAL A 144 -15.91 -19.78 14.50
N LYS A 145 -16.22 -20.15 15.75
CA LYS A 145 -16.68 -19.21 16.79
C LYS A 145 -17.89 -18.36 16.36
N GLY A 146 -18.80 -18.95 15.58
CA GLY A 146 -19.96 -18.24 15.03
C GLY A 146 -19.65 -17.36 13.82
N ILE A 147 -18.40 -17.32 13.36
CA ILE A 147 -18.00 -16.57 12.16
C ILE A 147 -18.10 -17.49 10.93
N PRO A 148 -18.99 -17.20 9.97
CA PRO A 148 -19.07 -17.98 8.73
C PRO A 148 -17.83 -17.71 7.86
N LEU A 149 -16.93 -18.70 7.77
CA LEU A 149 -15.61 -18.54 7.13
C LEU A 149 -15.75 -18.10 5.67
N LYS A 150 -16.69 -18.68 4.92
CA LYS A 150 -16.95 -18.31 3.53
C LYS A 150 -17.21 -16.80 3.35
N ARG A 151 -18.10 -16.23 4.17
CA ARG A 151 -18.43 -14.79 4.13
C ARG A 151 -17.23 -13.94 4.52
N MET A 152 -16.44 -14.37 5.51
CA MET A 152 -15.22 -13.67 5.91
C MET A 152 -14.19 -13.65 4.77
N VAL A 153 -13.95 -14.79 4.13
CA VAL A 153 -13.00 -14.91 3.00
C VAL A 153 -13.44 -14.08 1.79
N ASP A 154 -14.74 -14.02 1.50
CA ASP A 154 -15.28 -13.13 0.46
C ASP A 154 -15.05 -11.65 0.77
N ARG A 155 -15.15 -11.23 2.05
CA ARG A 155 -14.78 -9.88 2.48
C ARG A 155 -13.28 -9.64 2.35
N ILE A 156 -12.45 -10.56 2.82
CA ILE A 156 -10.98 -10.48 2.71
C ILE A 156 -10.56 -10.30 1.26
N ARG A 157 -11.11 -11.08 0.33
CA ARG A 157 -10.78 -10.97 -1.10
C ARG A 157 -11.11 -9.59 -1.67
N ARG A 158 -12.25 -9.01 -1.29
CA ARG A 158 -12.64 -7.66 -1.73
C ARG A 158 -11.65 -6.60 -1.24
N PHE A 159 -11.30 -6.62 0.05
CA PHE A 159 -10.33 -5.67 0.58
C PHE A 159 -8.91 -5.92 0.08
N GLN A 160 -8.53 -7.17 -0.22
CA GLN A 160 -7.26 -7.47 -0.88
C GLN A 160 -7.13 -6.79 -2.24
N VAL A 161 -8.19 -6.84 -3.05
CA VAL A 161 -8.23 -6.17 -4.35
C VAL A 161 -8.15 -4.65 -4.17
N LEU A 162 -8.94 -4.09 -3.25
CA LEU A 162 -8.93 -2.65 -2.96
C LEU A 162 -7.53 -2.18 -2.52
N ASN A 163 -6.91 -2.86 -1.56
CA ASN A 163 -5.57 -2.51 -1.08
C ASN A 163 -4.55 -2.56 -2.22
N SER A 164 -4.61 -3.57 -3.09
CA SER A 164 -3.72 -3.71 -4.24
C SER A 164 -3.86 -2.53 -5.21
N GLN A 165 -5.10 -2.08 -5.45
CA GLN A 165 -5.36 -0.90 -6.29
C GLN A 165 -4.81 0.39 -5.66
N ILE A 166 -5.04 0.58 -4.36
CA ILE A 166 -4.53 1.74 -3.61
C ILE A 166 -3.00 1.76 -3.64
N PHE A 167 -2.34 0.64 -3.31
CA PHE A 167 -0.89 0.53 -3.39
C PHE A 167 -0.36 0.81 -4.80
N GLY A 168 -1.03 0.32 -5.84
CA GLY A 168 -0.67 0.63 -7.23
C GLY A 168 -0.78 2.12 -7.58
N VAL A 169 -1.75 2.86 -7.01
CA VAL A 169 -1.81 4.32 -7.15
C VAL A 169 -0.68 4.99 -6.39
N LEU A 170 -0.47 4.64 -5.13
CA LEU A 170 0.56 5.22 -4.28
C LEU A 170 1.96 5.02 -4.86
N ALA A 171 2.29 3.80 -5.29
CA ALA A 171 3.59 3.46 -5.87
C ALA A 171 3.92 4.33 -7.09
N ARG A 172 2.96 4.59 -7.98
CA ARG A 172 3.16 5.48 -9.15
C ARG A 172 3.54 6.90 -8.74
N HIS A 173 2.97 7.40 -7.66
CA HIS A 173 3.21 8.76 -7.18
C HIS A 173 4.46 8.90 -6.31
N LEU A 174 4.89 7.81 -5.65
CA LEU A 174 6.12 7.75 -4.86
C LEU A 174 7.36 7.50 -5.74
N ALA A 175 7.26 6.65 -6.77
CA ALA A 175 8.36 6.39 -7.69
C ALA A 175 8.82 7.65 -8.46
N ALA A 176 7.87 8.50 -8.86
CA ALA A 176 8.16 9.80 -9.48
C ALA A 176 8.92 10.77 -8.56
N ASP A 177 8.93 10.50 -7.25
CA ASP A 177 9.71 11.26 -6.27
C ASP A 177 11.11 10.66 -6.05
N GLU A 178 11.22 9.33 -6.01
CA GLU A 178 12.49 8.60 -5.83
C GLU A 178 13.43 8.74 -7.04
N GLU A 179 12.91 8.81 -8.26
CA GLU A 179 13.73 9.07 -9.47
C GLU A 179 14.47 10.41 -9.38
N ARG A 180 13.98 11.36 -8.58
CA ARG A 180 14.65 12.64 -8.31
C ARG A 180 15.71 12.55 -7.21
N ALA A 181 15.72 11.47 -6.42
CA ALA A 181 16.57 11.30 -5.23
C ALA A 181 17.86 10.49 -5.49
N GLY A 182 18.00 9.80 -6.62
CA GLY A 182 19.21 9.06 -7.01
C GLY A 182 19.16 7.55 -6.72
N VAL A 183 20.27 6.84 -6.94
CA VAL A 183 20.35 5.36 -6.87
C VAL A 183 20.32 4.87 -5.41
N GLU A 184 19.36 4.01 -5.07
CA GLU A 184 19.31 3.34 -3.77
C GLU A 184 20.43 2.30 -3.60
N HIS A 185 21.14 2.36 -2.47
CA HIS A 185 22.14 1.35 -2.11
C HIS A 185 21.44 0.09 -1.56
N VAL A 186 21.42 -0.99 -2.34
CA VAL A 186 20.90 -2.28 -1.88
C VAL A 186 21.89 -2.89 -0.90
N ARG A 187 21.38 -3.35 0.25
CA ARG A 187 22.21 -4.06 1.23
C ARG A 187 22.65 -5.42 0.67
N CYS A 188 23.97 -5.63 0.60
CA CYS A 188 24.55 -6.91 0.24
C CYS A 188 24.85 -7.74 1.48
N PHE A 189 24.64 -9.06 1.39
CA PHE A 189 25.07 -10.03 2.40
C PHE A 189 26.26 -10.81 1.83
N PRO A 190 27.40 -10.90 2.54
CA PRO A 190 28.54 -11.66 2.04
C PRO A 190 28.22 -13.16 2.02
N PRO A 191 28.77 -13.93 1.05
CA PRO A 191 28.68 -15.38 1.07
C PRO A 191 29.41 -15.95 2.31
N PRO A 192 29.09 -17.18 2.75
CA PRO A 192 29.80 -17.83 3.85
C PRO A 192 31.30 -17.88 3.56
N SER A 193 32.13 -17.36 4.48
CA SER A 193 33.58 -17.47 4.40
C SER A 193 34.06 -18.80 4.99
N ALA A 194 34.94 -19.50 4.27
CA ALA A 194 35.58 -20.70 4.80
C ALA A 194 36.47 -20.34 6.00
N PRO A 195 36.55 -21.19 7.04
CA PRO A 195 37.45 -20.96 8.16
C PRO A 195 38.90 -20.94 7.67
N ILE A 196 39.60 -19.84 7.94
CA ILE A 196 41.03 -19.70 7.67
C ILE A 196 41.75 -20.66 8.62
N HIS A 197 42.30 -21.77 8.12
CA HIS A 197 43.24 -22.58 8.89
C HIS A 197 44.48 -21.72 9.14
N GLN A 198 44.70 -21.32 10.40
CA GLN A 198 46.00 -20.81 10.85
C GLN A 198 47.00 -21.97 10.73
N ILE A 199 47.83 -21.93 9.70
CA ILE A 199 49.03 -22.76 9.61
C ILE A 199 50.03 -22.11 10.58
N ASN A 200 50.23 -22.75 11.73
CA ASN A 200 51.38 -22.51 12.61
C ASN A 200 52.66 -23.02 11.97
#